data_AF-A0A3B8I0C6-F1
#
_entry.id   AF-A0A3B8I0C6-F1
#
_cell.length_a   1.000
_cell.length_b   1.000
_cell.length_c   1.000
_cell.angle_alpha   90.00
_cell.angle_beta   90.00
_cell.angle_gamma   90.00
#
_symmetry.space_group_name_H-M   'P 1'
#
loop_
_entity.id
_entity.type
_entity.pdbx_description
1 polymer ?
#
loop_
_entity_poly.entity_id
_entity_poly.type
_entity_poly.pdbx_seq_one_letter_code
_entity_poly.pdbx_strand_id
1 'polypeptide(L)' 'MFNLFSTLTRPFKIRRLKKEYNMLYGSSGTAAEQSLRRQMVYLQKKHPGRSEEWYLEKVVYDLKRDRGLRR' A
#
# COMPACT_ATOMS: atom_id res chain seq x y z
N MET A 1 -18.62 -15.95 -8.01
CA MET A 1 -19.32 -14.80 -8.63
C MET A 1 -18.33 -13.63 -8.69
N PHE A 2 -17.77 -13.32 -9.87
CA PHE A 2 -16.81 -12.22 -10.03
C PHE A 2 -17.55 -10.88 -9.98
N ASN A 3 -17.31 -10.09 -8.93
CA ASN A 3 -17.96 -8.79 -8.77
C ASN A 3 -17.23 -7.74 -9.63
N LEU A 4 -17.77 -7.40 -10.81
CA LEU A 4 -17.19 -6.43 -11.75
C LEU A 4 -16.96 -5.04 -11.11
N PHE A 5 -17.75 -4.65 -10.10
CA PHE A 5 -17.53 -3.38 -9.40
C PHE A 5 -16.22 -3.38 -8.60
N SER A 6 -15.80 -4.55 -8.12
CA SER A 6 -14.55 -4.71 -7.37
C SER A 6 -13.31 -4.57 -8.24
N THR A 7 -13.39 -4.74 -9.56
CA THR A 7 -12.24 -4.57 -10.48
C THR A 7 -12.10 -3.12 -10.94
N LEU A 8 -13.23 -2.43 -11.18
CA LEU A 8 -13.26 -1.02 -11.62
C LEU A 8 -12.82 -0.03 -10.53
N THR A 9 -13.00 -0.39 -9.25
CA THR A 9 -12.64 0.47 -8.11
C THR A 9 -11.19 0.31 -7.62
N ARG A 10 -10.51 -0.79 -8.02
CA ARG A 10 -9.10 -1.07 -7.67
C ARG A 10 -8.15 0.06 -8.03
N PRO A 11 -8.18 0.67 -9.23
CA PRO A 11 -7.24 1.74 -9.58
C PRO A 11 -7.37 2.95 -8.65
N PHE A 12 -8.61 3.32 -8.27
CA PHE A 12 -8.84 4.43 -7.35
C PHE A 12 -8.32 4.13 -5.94
N LYS A 13 -8.55 2.92 -5.45
CA LYS A 13 -8.09 2.50 -4.13
C LYS A 13 -6.56 2.39 -4.07
N ILE A 14 -5.92 1.82 -5.09
CA ILE A 14 -4.46 1.76 -5.22
C ILE A 14 -3.85 3.17 -5.22
N ARG A 15 -4.42 4.09 -6.02
CA ARG A 15 -3.97 5.49 -6.06
C ARG A 15 -4.11 6.18 -4.69
N ARG A 16 -5.23 5.94 -3.99
CA ARG A 16 -5.46 6.46 -2.64
C ARG A 16 -4.42 5.93 -1.64
N LEU A 17 -4.16 4.63 -1.64
CA LEU A 17 -3.19 3.99 -0.75
C LEU A 17 -1.77 4.50 -1.00
N LYS A 18 -1.36 4.67 -2.26
CA LYS A 18 -0.06 5.27 -2.61
C LYS A 18 0.06 6.72 -2.11
N LYS A 19 -1.00 7.52 -2.27
CA LYS A 19 -1.04 8.90 -1.74
C LYS A 19 -0.95 8.91 -0.21
N GLU A 20 -1.70 8.04 0.45
CA GLU A 20 -1.68 7.89 1.90
C GLU A 20 -0.32 7.46 2.43
N TYR A 21 0.32 6.48 1.78
CA TYR A 21 1.68 6.09 2.08
C TYR A 21 2.65 7.28 2.01
N ASN A 22 2.57 8.11 0.95
CA ASN A 22 3.45 9.27 0.81
C ASN A 22 3.20 10.33 1.89
N MET A 23 1.93 10.60 2.22
CA MET A 23 1.56 11.53 3.30
C MET A 23 2.05 11.02 4.65
N LEU A 24 1.92 9.72 4.90
CA LEU A 24 2.47 9.09 6.08
C LEU A 24 3.98 9.26 6.02
N TYR A 25 4.69 8.70 5.05
CA TYR A 25 6.17 8.68 4.99
C TYR A 25 6.83 10.05 5.24
N GLY A 26 6.20 11.16 4.87
CA GLY A 26 6.63 12.51 5.26
C GLY A 26 7.70 13.12 4.34
N SER A 27 8.08 12.41 3.27
CA SER A 27 8.86 12.96 2.17
C SER A 27 8.09 12.73 0.87
N SER A 28 7.69 13.78 0.17
CA SER A 28 7.16 13.67 -1.19
C SER A 28 8.32 13.55 -2.18
N GLY A 29 8.57 12.34 -2.70
CA GLY A 29 9.60 12.16 -3.73
C GLY A 29 10.05 10.72 -3.95
N THR A 30 11.17 10.58 -4.65
CA THR A 30 11.81 9.29 -5.02
C THR A 30 12.14 8.40 -3.83
N ALA A 31 12.49 8.97 -2.67
CA ALA A 31 12.80 8.20 -1.46
C ALA A 31 11.59 7.41 -0.92
N ALA A 32 10.40 8.03 -0.89
CA ALA A 32 9.17 7.36 -0.47
C ALA A 32 8.81 6.23 -1.44
N GLU A 33 8.94 6.47 -2.75
CA GLU A 33 8.65 5.45 -3.77
C GLU A 33 9.62 4.26 -3.68
N GLN A 34 10.92 4.51 -3.52
CA GLN A 34 11.91 3.44 -3.33
C GLN A 34 11.62 2.62 -2.07
N SER A 35 11.28 3.29 -0.97
CA SER A 35 10.93 2.62 0.28
C SER A 35 9.66 1.78 0.13
N LEU A 36 8.62 2.31 -0.53
CA LEU A 36 7.40 1.57 -0.82
C LEU A 36 7.69 0.31 -1.67
N ARG A 37 8.49 0.45 -2.73
CA ARG A 37 8.88 -0.68 -3.59
C ARG A 37 9.60 -1.76 -2.79
N ARG A 38 10.55 -1.40 -1.91
CA ARG A 38 11.26 -2.37 -1.04
C ARG A 38 10.30 -3.13 -0.12
N GLN A 39 9.37 -2.42 0.52
CA GLN A 39 8.38 -3.04 1.42
C GLN A 39 7.41 -3.96 0.65
N MET A 40 6.96 -3.54 -0.53
CA MET A 40 6.12 -4.36 -1.41
C MET A 40 6.83 -5.65 -1.83
N VAL A 41 8.10 -5.57 -2.27
CA VAL A 41 8.89 -6.76 -2.63
C VAL A 41 9.07 -7.70 -1.45
N TYR A 42 9.36 -7.17 -0.26
CA TYR A 42 9.48 -7.97 0.96
C TYR A 42 8.17 -8.73 1.25
N LEU A 43 7.02 -8.04 1.21
CA LEU A 43 5.73 -8.66 1.46
C LEU A 43 5.34 -9.68 0.38
N GLN A 44 5.66 -9.42 -0.89
CA GLN A 44 5.44 -10.37 -1.98
C GLN A 44 6.24 -11.66 -1.80
N LYS A 45 7.49 -11.55 -1.34
CA LYS A 45 8.31 -12.73 -1.01
C LYS A 45 7.73 -13.51 0.18
N LYS A 46 7.24 -12.81 1.20
CA LYS A 46 6.69 -13.43 2.42
C LYS A 46 5.29 -14.01 2.23
N HIS A 47 4.48 -13.40 1.37
CA HIS A 47 3.07 -13.71 1.17
C HIS A 47 2.73 -13.73 -0.33
N PRO A 48 3.26 -14.69 -1.10
CA PRO A 48 3.08 -14.73 -2.55
C PRO A 48 1.60 -14.91 -2.96
N GLY A 49 1.26 -14.46 -4.18
CA GLY A 49 -0.07 -14.65 -4.77
C GLY A 49 -1.16 -13.67 -4.30
N ARG A 50 -0.84 -12.67 -3.47
CA ARG A 50 -1.79 -11.61 -3.10
C ARG A 50 -1.85 -10.51 -4.16
N SER A 51 -2.93 -9.72 -4.13
CA SER A 51 -3.12 -8.58 -5.03
C SER A 51 -2.24 -7.39 -4.64
N GLU A 52 -1.93 -6.50 -5.59
CA GLU A 52 -1.20 -5.24 -5.31
C GLU A 52 -1.89 -4.43 -4.21
N GLU A 53 -3.22 -4.37 -4.25
CA GLU A 53 -4.06 -3.72 -3.25
C GLU A 53 -3.80 -4.26 -1.84
N TRP A 54 -3.79 -5.60 -1.67
CA TRP A 54 -3.54 -6.22 -0.37
C TRP A 54 -2.17 -5.83 0.19
N TYR A 55 -1.13 -5.85 -0.65
CA TYR A 55 0.21 -5.47 -0.21
C TYR A 55 0.26 -3.97 0.16
N LEU A 56 -0.36 -3.09 -0.62
CA LEU A 56 -0.41 -1.66 -0.33
C LEU A 56 -1.17 -1.36 0.96
N GLU A 57 -2.31 -2.03 1.18
CA GLU A 57 -3.06 -1.94 2.44
C GLU A 57 -2.19 -2.36 3.62
N LYS A 58 -1.46 -3.47 3.46
CA LYS A 58 -0.59 -3.99 4.52
C LYS A 58 0.56 -3.03 4.82
N VAL A 59 1.22 -2.48 3.79
CA VAL A 59 2.28 -1.48 3.96
C VAL A 59 1.76 -0.22 4.66
N VAL A 60 0.62 0.32 4.23
CA VAL A 60 0.01 1.50 4.87
C VAL A 60 -0.37 1.20 6.31
N TYR A 61 -0.92 0.02 6.58
CA TYR A 61 -1.28 -0.41 7.92
C TYR A 61 -0.05 -0.47 8.84
N ASP A 62 1.03 -1.10 8.40
CA ASP A 62 2.25 -1.23 9.20
C ASP A 62 2.87 0.15 9.45
N LEU A 63 2.92 1.02 8.43
CA LEU A 63 3.43 2.39 8.56
C LEU A 63 2.59 3.26 9.52
N LYS A 64 1.26 3.11 9.52
CA LYS A 64 0.38 3.81 10.49
C LYS A 64 0.64 3.35 11.91
N ARG A 65 0.80 2.04 12.10
CA ARG A 65 1.09 1.44 13.41
C ARG A 65 2.43 1.95 13.94
N ASP A 66 3.46 1.94 13.11
CA ASP A 66 4.81 2.36 13.52
C ASP A 66 4.87 3.87 13.85
N ARG A 67 3.98 4.67 13.28
CA ARG A 67 3.81 6.11 13.59
C ARG A 67 2.91 6.40 14.79
N GLY A 68 2.34 5.38 15.43
CA GLY A 68 1.37 5.57 16.52
C GLY A 68 0.08 6.28 16.08
N LEU A 69 -0.21 6.32 14.77
CA LEU A 69 -1.40 7.00 14.22
C LEU A 69 -2.66 6.14 14.27
N ARG A 70 -2.57 4.98 14.92
CA ARG A 70 -3.69 4.09 15.13
C ARG A 70 -4.28 4.36 16.51
N ARG A 71 -5.48 4.96 16.52
CA ARG A 71 -6.37 4.95 17.68
C ARG A 71 -7.25 3.71 17.62
#